data_AF-A0A847NQQ8-F1
#
_entry.id   AF-A0A847NQQ8-F1
#
_cell.length_a   1.000
_cell.length_b   1.000
_cell.length_c   1.000
_cell.angle_alpha   90.00
_cell.angle_beta   90.00
_cell.angle_gamma   90.00
#
_symmetry.space_group_name_H-M   'P 1'
#
loop_
_entity.id
_entity.type
_entity.pdbx_description
1 polymer ?
#
loop_
_entity_poly.entity_id
_entity_poly.type
_entity_poly.pdbx_seq_one_letter_code
_entity_poly.pdbx_strand_id
1 'polypeptide(L)'
;MLKTLLVAVFLVGCSNGESKTDEKPTEQAKVEKSYGVVKKEVTKVEVSAPKEIDKTLFGGQSSLDYFDERCASCHGRYGEQKALSASKVINACSSEEIEKSLTGYRNGTHGGNLKDTMAVYVQSLSDDEIKELARLIPTL
;
A
#
# COMPACT_ATOMS: atom_id res chain seq x y z
N MET A 1 -53.07 -0.39 9.55
CA MET A 1 -53.52 0.91 8.99
C MET A 1 -52.27 1.71 8.65
N LEU A 2 -51.59 1.39 7.56
CA LEU A 2 -51.73 2.03 6.24
C LEU A 2 -51.72 3.57 6.32
N LYS A 3 -50.55 4.15 6.10
CA LYS A 3 -50.38 5.42 5.39
C LYS A 3 -48.99 5.48 4.79
N THR A 4 -48.90 4.83 3.64
CA THR A 4 -48.07 5.28 2.52
C THR A 4 -48.39 6.75 2.24
N LEU A 5 -47.37 7.62 2.30
CA LEU A 5 -47.36 8.85 1.53
C LEU A 5 -46.01 8.93 0.82
N LEU A 6 -46.11 8.78 -0.49
CA LEU A 6 -45.12 8.96 -1.53
C LEU A 6 -44.94 10.48 -1.80
N VAL A 7 -43.94 10.85 -2.61
CA VAL A 7 -43.68 12.19 -3.25
C VAL A 7 -42.64 13.04 -2.47
N ALA A 8 -41.52 13.54 -3.01
CA ALA A 8 -40.96 13.73 -4.36
C ALA A 8 -39.42 13.63 -4.26
N VAL A 9 -38.67 12.95 -5.13
CA VAL A 9 -38.13 13.45 -6.43
C VAL A 9 -37.76 14.93 -6.39
N PHE A 10 -36.54 15.24 -5.94
CA PHE A 10 -35.86 16.48 -6.32
C PHE A 10 -34.89 16.18 -7.47
N LEU A 11 -35.36 16.57 -8.65
CA LEU A 11 -34.60 16.72 -9.87
C LEU A 11 -33.60 17.87 -9.72
N VAL A 12 -32.38 17.61 -10.20
CA VAL A 12 -31.59 18.50 -11.05
C VAL A 12 -31.33 19.92 -10.50
N GLY A 13 -30.12 20.10 -9.97
CA GLY A 13 -29.46 21.40 -9.81
C GLY A 13 -28.13 21.42 -10.53
N CYS A 14 -28.14 21.50 -11.87
CA CYS A 14 -27.02 22.00 -12.66
C CYS A 14 -27.17 23.53 -12.74
N SER A 15 -26.25 24.29 -12.15
CA SER A 15 -25.99 25.68 -12.56
C SER A 15 -24.56 25.76 -13.05
N ASN A 16 -24.47 25.93 -14.37
CA ASN A 16 -23.29 26.05 -15.19
C ASN A 16 -23.01 27.54 -15.46
N GLY A 17 -21.75 27.89 -15.67
CA GLY A 17 -21.28 29.22 -16.11
C GLY A 17 -19.76 29.32 -15.91
N GLU A 18 -18.94 28.72 -16.79
CA GLU A 18 -18.32 29.33 -18.01
C GLU A 18 -17.44 30.55 -17.68
N SER A 19 -16.18 30.68 -18.06
CA SER A 19 -15.40 30.22 -19.23
C SER A 19 -13.92 30.71 -19.01
N LYS A 20 -12.82 30.26 -19.63
CA LYS A 20 -12.49 29.77 -20.97
C LYS A 20 -11.12 29.04 -20.93
N THR A 21 -11.02 28.00 -21.77
CA THR A 21 -9.93 27.59 -22.71
C THR A 21 -8.49 27.48 -22.20
N ASP A 22 -7.74 26.40 -22.47
CA ASP A 22 -7.35 25.97 -23.83
C ASP A 22 -7.27 24.44 -24.04
N GLU A 23 -7.69 24.00 -25.24
CA GLU A 23 -7.45 22.71 -25.89
C GLU A 23 -5.94 22.44 -26.12
N LYS A 24 -5.43 21.21 -26.30
CA LYS A 24 -5.64 20.22 -27.39
C LYS A 24 -4.80 18.94 -27.09
N PRO A 25 -4.84 17.83 -27.87
CA PRO A 25 -5.04 16.47 -27.37
C PRO A 25 -3.84 15.54 -27.69
N THR A 26 -3.91 14.28 -27.28
CA THR A 26 -3.52 13.07 -28.06
C THR A 26 -3.75 11.87 -27.13
N GLU A 27 -4.83 11.11 -27.35
CA GLU A 27 -4.92 9.97 -28.25
C GLU A 27 -4.32 8.68 -27.65
N GLN A 28 -5.23 7.74 -27.43
CA GLN A 28 -5.01 6.42 -26.87
C GLN A 28 -4.31 5.53 -27.90
N ALA A 29 -3.31 4.77 -27.48
CA ALA A 29 -2.92 3.55 -28.17
C ALA A 29 -2.67 2.43 -27.16
N LYS A 30 -3.46 1.39 -27.37
CA LYS A 30 -3.55 0.12 -26.65
C LYS A 30 -2.39 -0.80 -27.08
N VAL A 31 -1.80 -1.46 -26.10
CA VAL A 31 -1.16 -2.80 -26.12
C VAL A 31 -0.33 -3.15 -27.35
N GLU A 32 0.97 -3.35 -27.16
CA GLU A 32 1.56 -4.64 -27.53
C GLU A 32 2.55 -5.13 -26.48
N LYS A 33 2.30 -6.39 -26.14
CA LYS A 33 3.02 -7.27 -25.24
C LYS A 33 4.30 -7.74 -25.95
N SER A 34 5.46 -7.56 -25.34
CA SER A 34 6.60 -8.44 -25.62
C SER A 34 7.33 -8.77 -24.31
N TYR A 35 6.88 -9.88 -23.72
CA TYR A 35 7.60 -10.58 -22.67
C TYR A 35 8.87 -11.16 -23.30
N GLY A 36 9.97 -10.44 -23.15
CA GLY A 36 11.32 -10.95 -23.39
C GLY A 36 11.72 -11.87 -22.26
N VAL A 37 11.60 -13.18 -22.50
CA VAL A 37 12.26 -14.22 -21.72
C VAL A 37 13.77 -13.96 -21.73
N VAL A 38 14.34 -13.62 -20.58
CA VAL A 38 15.74 -13.95 -20.28
C VAL A 38 15.73 -14.78 -19.00
N LYS A 39 15.79 -16.09 -19.23
CA LYS A 39 16.22 -17.07 -18.23
C LYS A 39 17.61 -16.65 -17.77
N LYS A 40 17.75 -16.27 -16.50
CA LYS A 40 19.02 -16.41 -15.79
C LYS A 40 18.71 -16.93 -14.39
N GLU A 41 18.62 -18.26 -14.35
CA GLU A 41 19.13 -19.14 -13.29
C GLU A 41 19.46 -18.41 -11.97
N VAL A 42 18.43 -18.27 -11.13
CA VAL A 42 18.65 -18.04 -9.70
C VAL A 42 18.91 -19.40 -9.10
N THR A 43 20.19 -19.65 -8.88
CA THR A 43 20.72 -20.68 -7.99
C THR A 43 19.91 -20.71 -6.70
N LYS A 44 19.15 -21.80 -6.54
CA LYS A 44 18.69 -22.43 -5.30
C LYS A 44 18.94 -21.59 -4.03
N VAL A 45 18.11 -20.57 -3.82
CA VAL A 45 17.73 -20.19 -2.46
C VAL A 45 16.61 -21.14 -2.12
N GLU A 46 16.87 -22.06 -1.21
CA GLU A 46 15.87 -22.97 -0.68
C GLU A 46 14.78 -22.13 -0.01
N VAL A 47 13.74 -21.83 -0.78
CA VAL A 47 12.41 -21.46 -0.26
C VAL A 47 11.92 -22.71 0.47
N SER A 48 12.32 -22.82 1.74
CA SER A 48 11.56 -23.63 2.67
C SER A 48 10.16 -23.04 2.74
N ALA A 49 9.18 -23.93 2.64
CA ALA A 49 7.76 -23.65 2.51
C ALA A 49 7.27 -22.55 3.47
N PRO A 50 6.15 -21.84 3.16
CA PRO A 50 5.52 -20.92 4.09
C PRO A 50 5.30 -21.64 5.41
N LYS A 51 6.16 -21.33 6.40
CA LYS A 51 5.95 -21.75 7.78
C LYS A 51 4.62 -21.14 8.18
N GLU A 52 3.75 -21.97 8.74
CA GLU A 52 2.37 -21.59 9.05
C GLU A 52 2.33 -20.19 9.69
N ILE A 53 1.50 -19.31 9.13
CA ILE A 53 1.27 -17.96 9.63
C ILE A 53 0.94 -18.09 11.11
N ASP A 54 1.86 -17.62 11.96
CA ASP A 54 1.69 -17.70 13.40
C ASP A 54 0.50 -16.80 13.78
N LYS A 55 -0.63 -17.44 14.11
CA LYS A 55 -1.90 -16.80 14.51
C LYS A 55 -1.78 -15.94 15.78
N THR A 56 -0.58 -15.79 16.34
CA THR A 56 -0.32 -14.90 17.48
C THR A 56 0.23 -13.53 17.07
N LEU A 57 0.71 -13.36 15.84
CA LEU A 57 1.20 -12.06 15.36
C LEU A 57 0.05 -11.06 15.17
N PHE A 58 0.36 -9.77 15.30
CA PHE A 58 -0.57 -8.65 15.09
C PHE A 58 -1.83 -8.68 15.97
N GLY A 59 -1.77 -9.38 17.11
CA GLY A 59 -2.95 -9.59 17.96
C GLY A 59 -3.98 -10.56 17.36
N GLY A 60 -3.54 -11.45 16.47
CA GLY A 60 -4.36 -12.51 15.87
C GLY A 60 -4.97 -12.19 14.51
N GLN A 61 -4.64 -11.05 13.91
CA GLN A 61 -5.04 -10.71 12.54
C GLN A 61 -4.01 -11.17 11.50
N SER A 62 -4.42 -11.24 10.24
CA SER A 62 -3.49 -11.53 9.16
C SER A 62 -2.55 -10.34 8.91
N SER A 63 -1.38 -10.61 8.33
CA SER A 63 -0.44 -9.54 7.95
C SER A 63 -1.02 -8.60 6.90
N LEU A 64 -1.92 -9.10 6.03
CA LEU A 64 -2.61 -8.28 5.03
C LEU A 64 -3.63 -7.33 5.68
N ASP A 65 -4.46 -7.83 6.60
CA ASP A 65 -5.42 -7.00 7.34
C ASP A 65 -4.69 -5.91 8.15
N TYR A 66 -3.59 -6.28 8.81
CA TYR A 66 -2.76 -5.32 9.55
C TYR A 66 -2.20 -4.23 8.64
N PHE A 67 -1.71 -4.59 7.45
CA PHE A 67 -1.21 -3.61 6.49
C PHE A 67 -2.31 -2.65 6.04
N ASP A 68 -3.48 -3.17 5.69
CA ASP A 68 -4.63 -2.37 5.27
C ASP A 68 -5.07 -1.38 6.35
N GLU A 69 -5.12 -1.81 7.61
CA GLU A 69 -5.54 -0.96 8.74
C GLU A 69 -4.49 0.08 9.14
N ARG A 70 -3.20 -0.27 9.07
CA ARG A 70 -2.13 0.51 9.72
C ARG A 70 -1.22 1.25 8.75
N CYS A 71 -1.15 0.82 7.49
CA CYS A 71 -0.16 1.31 6.52
C CYS A 71 -0.82 1.92 5.27
N ALA A 72 -1.90 1.31 4.79
CA ALA A 72 -2.46 1.63 3.47
C ALA A 72 -3.00 3.06 3.32
N SER A 73 -3.40 3.70 4.42
CA SER A 73 -3.91 5.09 4.39
C SER A 73 -2.89 6.10 3.85
N CYS A 74 -1.60 5.83 4.03
CA CYS A 74 -0.50 6.68 3.54
C CYS A 74 0.25 6.05 2.37
N HIS A 75 0.40 4.72 2.37
CA HIS A 75 1.21 4.01 1.37
C HIS A 75 0.41 3.43 0.20
N GLY A 76 -0.93 3.52 0.24
CA GLY A 76 -1.80 2.88 -0.73
C GLY A 76 -2.10 1.44 -0.36
N ARG A 77 -3.18 0.90 -0.94
CA ARG A 77 -3.68 -0.46 -0.66
C ARG A 77 -2.67 -1.55 -1.02
N TYR A 78 -1.75 -1.24 -1.92
CA TYR A 78 -0.72 -2.15 -2.39
C TYR A 78 0.69 -1.61 -2.09
N GLY A 79 0.84 -0.59 -1.25
CA GLY A 79 2.15 0.03 -0.99
C GLY A 79 2.71 0.82 -2.19
N GLU A 80 1.87 1.15 -3.16
CA GLU A 80 2.22 1.74 -4.45
C GLU A 80 2.45 3.27 -4.40
N GLN A 81 2.11 3.91 -3.27
CA GLN A 81 2.15 5.37 -3.15
C GLN A 81 3.42 5.86 -2.46
N LYS A 82 3.85 7.05 -2.88
CA LYS A 82 4.82 7.86 -2.14
C LYS A 82 4.09 8.59 -1.01
N ALA A 83 4.07 7.97 0.16
CA ALA A 83 3.46 8.55 1.35
C ALA A 83 4.01 9.95 1.62
N LEU A 84 3.10 10.90 1.83
CA LEU A 84 3.40 12.31 2.09
C LEU A 84 4.34 12.95 1.05
N SER A 85 4.34 12.43 -0.18
CA SER A 85 5.25 12.83 -1.28
C SER A 85 6.74 12.65 -0.98
N ALA A 86 7.09 11.87 0.05
CA ALA A 86 8.46 11.78 0.57
C ALA A 86 8.97 10.34 0.73
N SER A 87 8.09 9.35 0.94
CA SER A 87 8.53 7.96 1.05
C SER A 87 8.98 7.38 -0.30
N LYS A 88 9.72 6.26 -0.24
CA LYS A 88 9.81 5.32 -1.37
C LYS A 88 8.43 4.70 -1.64
N VAL A 89 8.27 4.13 -2.83
CA VAL A 89 7.18 3.19 -3.14
C VAL A 89 7.56 1.86 -2.50
N ILE A 90 6.82 1.43 -1.47
CA ILE A 90 7.31 0.42 -0.54
C ILE A 90 7.18 -1.01 -1.09
N ASN A 91 6.21 -1.29 -1.96
CA ASN A 91 6.11 -2.61 -2.61
C ASN A 91 7.18 -2.83 -3.70
N ALA A 92 7.91 -1.78 -4.10
CA ALA A 92 9.07 -1.89 -4.99
C ALA A 92 10.40 -2.08 -4.22
N CYS A 93 10.38 -2.05 -2.88
CA CYS A 93 11.57 -2.27 -2.06
C CYS A 93 11.79 -3.77 -1.81
N SER A 94 13.04 -4.18 -1.52
CA SER A 94 13.30 -5.56 -1.09
C SER A 94 12.80 -5.82 0.34
N SER A 95 12.60 -7.09 0.71
CA SER A 95 12.25 -7.45 2.08
C SER A 95 13.31 -6.97 3.08
N GLU A 96 14.59 -7.10 2.76
CA GLU A 96 15.68 -6.64 3.63
C GLU A 96 15.68 -5.12 3.82
N GLU A 97 15.39 -4.36 2.75
CA GLU A 97 15.26 -2.89 2.84
C GLU A 97 14.11 -2.49 3.77
N ILE A 98 12.99 -3.21 3.70
CA ILE A 98 11.81 -2.93 4.53
C ILE A 98 12.08 -3.30 5.98
N GLU A 99 12.59 -4.50 6.26
CA GLU A 99 12.94 -4.93 7.62
C GLU A 99 13.90 -3.95 8.29
N LYS A 100 14.96 -3.55 7.57
CA LYS A 100 15.93 -2.57 8.05
C LYS A 100 15.28 -1.21 8.33
N SER A 101 14.41 -0.75 7.44
CA SER A 101 13.75 0.55 7.58
C SER A 101 12.77 0.54 8.77
N LEU A 102 11.90 -0.48 8.88
CA LEU A 102 10.95 -0.63 9.99
C LEU A 102 11.66 -0.74 11.33
N THR A 103 12.71 -1.55 11.42
CA THR A 103 13.56 -1.67 12.62
C THR A 103 14.20 -0.33 12.96
N GLY A 104 14.71 0.39 11.96
CA GLY A 104 15.32 1.70 12.13
C GLY A 104 14.32 2.77 12.58
N TYR A 105 13.09 2.76 12.08
CA TYR A 105 12.02 3.66 12.53
C TYR A 105 11.64 3.36 13.98
N ARG A 106 11.46 2.09 14.36
CA ARG A 106 11.18 1.66 15.74
C ARG A 106 12.28 2.08 16.70
N ASN A 107 13.54 1.99 16.28
CA ASN A 107 14.70 2.35 17.11
C ASN A 107 15.09 3.83 17.01
N GLY A 108 14.40 4.63 16.19
CA GLY A 108 14.70 6.04 15.99
C GLY A 108 16.00 6.35 15.22
N THR A 109 16.55 5.38 14.48
CA THR A 109 17.82 5.49 13.74
C THR A 109 17.64 5.67 12.22
N HIS A 110 16.39 5.67 11.73
CA HIS A 110 16.05 5.82 10.32
C HIS A 110 14.95 6.88 10.11
N GLY A 111 14.76 7.37 8.88
CA GLY A 111 13.56 8.13 8.51
C GLY A 111 13.67 9.65 8.38
N GLY A 112 14.79 10.26 8.76
CA GLY A 112 14.99 11.72 8.64
C GLY A 112 13.83 12.53 9.24
N ASN A 113 13.28 13.46 8.46
CA ASN A 113 12.19 14.36 8.89
C ASN A 113 10.86 13.64 9.15
N LEU A 114 10.65 12.43 8.61
CA LEU A 114 9.42 11.63 8.83
C LEU A 114 9.61 10.49 9.82
N LYS A 115 10.77 10.46 10.51
CA LYS A 115 11.09 9.42 11.49
C LYS A 115 10.00 9.29 12.55
N ASP A 116 9.66 10.38 13.21
CA ASP A 116 8.73 10.36 14.34
C ASP A 116 7.30 10.05 13.88
N THR A 117 6.95 10.46 12.65
CA THR A 117 5.68 10.08 12.01
C THR A 117 5.56 8.57 11.84
N MET A 118 6.61 7.91 11.32
CA MET A 118 6.59 6.46 11.12
C MET A 118 6.76 5.67 12.41
N ALA A 119 7.52 6.21 13.38
CA ALA A 119 7.77 5.54 14.66
C ALA A 119 6.46 5.16 15.38
N VAL A 120 5.44 6.02 15.36
CA VAL A 120 4.13 5.75 16.00
C VAL A 120 3.47 4.46 15.50
N TYR A 121 3.66 4.11 14.22
CA TYR A 121 3.05 2.92 13.62
C TYR A 121 3.84 1.65 13.88
N VAL A 122 5.16 1.76 14.08
CA VAL A 122 6.06 0.61 14.15
C VAL A 122 6.63 0.35 15.54
N GLN A 123 6.50 1.31 16.47
CA GLN A 123 7.13 1.22 17.80
C GLN A 123 6.67 0.03 18.64
N SER A 124 5.44 -0.45 18.38
CA SER A 124 4.83 -1.58 19.11
C SER A 124 5.03 -2.93 18.42
N LEU A 125 5.60 -2.93 17.22
CA LEU A 125 5.83 -4.17 16.48
C LEU A 125 7.00 -4.94 17.11
N SER A 126 6.78 -6.23 17.30
CA SER A 126 7.82 -7.22 17.58
C SER A 126 8.72 -7.47 16.36
N ASP A 127 9.84 -8.14 16.57
CA ASP A 127 10.77 -8.48 15.48
C ASP A 127 10.14 -9.40 14.44
N ASP A 128 9.30 -10.34 14.88
CA ASP A 128 8.65 -11.29 13.99
C ASP A 128 7.53 -10.62 13.17
N GLU A 129 6.80 -9.67 13.75
CA GLU A 129 5.85 -8.83 13.02
C GLU A 129 6.53 -7.94 11.97
N ILE A 130 7.69 -7.35 12.30
CA ILE A 130 8.48 -6.58 11.33
C ILE A 130 8.93 -7.47 10.17
N LYS A 131 9.44 -8.68 10.45
CA LYS A 131 9.86 -9.63 9.41
C LYS A 131 8.70 -10.07 8.54
N GLU A 132 7.53 -10.31 9.13
CA GLU A 132 6.36 -10.72 8.36
C GLU A 132 5.86 -9.58 7.45
N LEU A 133 5.85 -8.33 7.92
CA LEU A 133 5.57 -7.17 7.06
C LEU A 133 6.61 -7.02 5.95
N ALA A 134 7.89 -7.18 6.27
CA ALA A 134 8.97 -7.11 5.31
C ALA A 134 8.87 -8.18 4.21
N ARG A 135 8.36 -9.37 4.56
CA ARG A 135 8.07 -10.45 3.61
C ARG A 135 6.83 -10.16 2.78
N LEU A 136 5.78 -9.60 3.39
CA LEU A 136 4.50 -9.31 2.74
C LEU A 136 4.59 -8.16 1.73
N ILE A 137 5.09 -7.00 2.15
CA ILE A 137 4.94 -5.73 1.42
C ILE A 137 5.44 -5.78 -0.05
N PRO A 138 6.58 -6.42 -0.38
CA PRO A 138 7.03 -6.54 -1.77
C PRO A 138 6.13 -7.39 -2.67
N THR A 139 5.18 -8.12 -2.09
CA THR A 139 4.25 -9.02 -2.81
C THR A 139 2.88 -8.39 -3.06
N LEU A 140 2.65 -7.18 -2.54
CA LEU A 140 1.41 -6.42 -2.67
C LEU A 140 1.24 -5.77 -4.05
#